data_AF-A0A9Q1BY15-F1
#
_entry.id   AF-A0A9Q1BY15-F1
#
_cell.length_a   1.000
_cell.length_b   1.000
_cell.length_c   1.000
_cell.angle_alpha   90.00
_cell.angle_beta   90.00
_cell.angle_gamma   90.00
#
_symmetry.space_group_name_H-M   'P 1'
#
loop_
_entity.id
_entity.type
_entity.pdbx_description
1 polymer ?
#
loop_
_entity_poly.entity_id
_entity_poly.type
_entity_poly.pdbx_seq_one_letter_code
_entity_poly.pdbx_strand_id
1 'polypeptide(L)'
;MEYKWLSFTGLKIETDALITAAQDQALNTKSHLANTMKVTTDSKCRMCTETDETVNHLVAGCQKLAATEYLERHNKVAAALHLKIYRHYGILTAEQHPWLHRPQTVNETDRVKILWDFEVRTDKVITARRPDIIVVDKQEKTVKIIDVEITLDKNIRGKETEKIQKYQDLKLEIQKLGCQSRCDTNSDWGTRCLNHSSVFSTW
;
A
#
# COMPACT_ATOMS: atom_id res chain seq x y z
N MET A 1 -15.61 -1.72 -21.59
CA MET A 1 -14.44 -2.23 -20.86
C MET A 1 -15.00 -2.99 -19.68
N GLU A 2 -14.98 -4.32 -19.71
CA GLU A 2 -15.57 -5.15 -18.65
C GLU A 2 -14.58 -5.20 -17.48
N TYR A 3 -15.00 -4.76 -16.30
CA TYR A 3 -14.12 -4.74 -15.15
C TYR A 3 -13.83 -6.18 -14.69
N LYS A 4 -12.56 -6.62 -14.78
CA LYS A 4 -12.15 -7.99 -14.42
C LYS A 4 -12.49 -8.41 -12.99
N TRP A 5 -12.74 -7.47 -12.08
CA TRP A 5 -13.15 -7.78 -10.72
C TRP A 5 -14.63 -8.23 -10.63
N LEU A 6 -15.48 -7.86 -11.60
CA LEU A 6 -16.87 -8.30 -11.66
C LEU A 6 -17.01 -9.81 -11.92
N SER A 7 -16.01 -10.44 -12.54
CA SER A 7 -16.05 -11.87 -12.89
C SER A 7 -15.34 -12.80 -11.90
N PHE A 8 -14.59 -12.26 -10.92
CA PHE A 8 -13.65 -13.05 -10.11
C PHE A 8 -13.77 -12.91 -8.59
N THR A 9 -14.58 -11.98 -8.08
CA THR A 9 -14.43 -11.56 -6.67
C THR A 9 -15.31 -12.32 -5.68
N GLY A 10 -16.28 -13.13 -6.14
CA GLY A 10 -17.20 -13.84 -5.25
C GLY A 10 -17.99 -12.92 -4.32
N LEU A 11 -18.13 -11.66 -4.72
CA LEU A 11 -18.86 -10.65 -3.97
C LEU A 11 -20.36 -10.92 -4.05
N LYS A 12 -21.09 -10.41 -3.05
CA LYS A 12 -22.55 -10.42 -3.09
C LYS A 12 -23.02 -9.38 -4.12
N ILE A 13 -24.14 -9.68 -4.77
CA ILE A 13 -24.74 -8.83 -5.81
C ILE A 13 -24.96 -7.40 -5.30
N GLU A 14 -25.37 -7.23 -4.03
CA GLU A 14 -25.58 -5.91 -3.44
C GLU A 14 -24.28 -5.10 -3.35
N THR A 15 -23.17 -5.76 -3.05
CA THR A 15 -21.84 -5.14 -2.98
C THR A 15 -21.36 -4.75 -4.37
N ASP A 16 -21.55 -5.62 -5.36
CA ASP A 16 -21.19 -5.34 -6.76
C ASP A 16 -21.98 -4.15 -7.32
N ALA A 17 -23.29 -4.13 -7.06
CA ALA A 17 -24.16 -3.02 -7.45
C ALA A 17 -23.71 -1.69 -6.82
N LEU A 18 -23.34 -1.71 -5.54
CA LEU A 18 -22.85 -0.52 -4.83
C LEU A 18 -21.52 -0.02 -5.42
N ILE A 19 -20.55 -0.91 -5.64
CA ILE A 19 -19.24 -0.54 -6.22
C ILE A 19 -19.43 0.02 -7.62
N THR A 20 -20.30 -0.61 -8.43
CA THR A 20 -20.60 -0.16 -9.79
C THR A 20 -21.19 1.24 -9.79
N ALA A 21 -22.20 1.50 -8.93
CA ALA A 21 -22.79 2.82 -8.78
C ALA A 21 -21.77 3.87 -8.28
N ALA A 22 -20.83 3.47 -7.43
CA ALA A 22 -19.73 4.33 -6.99
C ALA A 22 -18.80 4.72 -8.15
N GLN A 23 -18.41 3.75 -8.98
CA GLN A 23 -17.56 3.97 -10.15
C GLN A 23 -18.24 4.89 -11.17
N ASP A 24 -19.54 4.70 -11.40
CA ASP A 24 -20.35 5.49 -12.33
C ASP A 24 -20.71 6.89 -11.79
N GLN A 25 -20.24 7.29 -10.60
CA GLN A 25 -20.63 8.53 -9.91
C GLN A 25 -22.16 8.66 -9.75
N ALA A 26 -22.86 7.54 -9.64
CA ALA A 26 -24.31 7.45 -9.55
C ALA A 26 -24.83 7.38 -8.10
N LEU A 27 -23.91 7.39 -7.12
CA LEU A 27 -24.28 7.50 -5.71
C LEU A 27 -24.87 8.88 -5.41
N ASN A 28 -25.73 8.93 -4.39
CA ASN A 28 -26.45 10.12 -3.94
C ASN A 28 -25.55 11.16 -3.24
N THR A 29 -24.61 11.70 -4.01
CA THR A 29 -23.72 12.79 -3.65
C THR A 29 -24.34 14.13 -4.04
N LYS A 30 -23.97 15.23 -3.37
CA LYS A 30 -24.44 16.57 -3.75
C LYS A 30 -24.06 16.94 -5.17
N SER A 31 -22.90 16.52 -5.68
CA SER A 31 -22.55 16.75 -7.09
C SER A 31 -23.49 16.00 -8.04
N HIS A 32 -23.85 14.74 -7.73
CA HIS A 32 -24.82 13.98 -8.53
C HIS A 32 -26.21 14.64 -8.51
N LEU A 33 -26.68 15.07 -7.33
CA LEU A 33 -27.96 15.77 -7.19
C LEU A 33 -28.01 17.09 -7.96
N ALA A 34 -26.92 17.85 -7.96
CA ALA A 34 -26.85 19.15 -8.62
C ALA A 34 -26.63 19.05 -10.13
N ASN A 35 -25.69 18.19 -10.56
CA ASN A 35 -25.23 18.16 -11.94
C ASN A 35 -26.03 17.19 -12.81
N THR A 36 -26.51 16.08 -12.24
CA THR A 36 -27.24 15.04 -12.99
C THR A 36 -28.74 15.14 -12.75
N MET A 37 -29.18 15.07 -11.48
CA MET A 37 -30.61 15.02 -11.15
C MET A 37 -31.30 16.40 -11.19
N LYS A 38 -30.53 17.49 -11.19
CA LYS A 38 -31.03 18.88 -11.19
C LYS A 38 -32.01 19.17 -10.04
N VAL A 39 -31.86 18.50 -8.91
CA VAL A 39 -32.71 18.64 -7.71
C VAL A 39 -32.27 19.80 -6.82
N THR A 40 -30.98 20.14 -6.86
CA THR A 40 -30.39 21.22 -6.07
C THR A 40 -29.34 21.96 -6.90
N THR A 41 -28.90 23.13 -6.44
CA THR A 41 -27.76 23.87 -7.01
C THR A 41 -26.50 23.73 -6.16
N ASP A 42 -26.60 23.21 -4.93
CA ASP A 42 -25.47 23.03 -4.05
C ASP A 42 -24.75 21.70 -4.34
N SER A 43 -23.55 21.80 -4.93
CA SER A 43 -22.68 20.66 -5.22
C SER A 43 -21.58 20.45 -4.16
N LYS A 44 -21.47 21.29 -3.13
CA LYS A 44 -20.29 21.31 -2.23
C LYS A 44 -20.30 20.19 -1.21
N CYS A 45 -19.11 19.62 -0.96
CA CYS A 45 -18.89 18.54 0.01
C CYS A 45 -19.46 18.85 1.39
N ARG A 46 -20.24 17.93 1.95
CA ARG A 46 -20.80 18.01 3.30
C ARG A 46 -19.74 18.02 4.40
N MET A 47 -18.55 17.50 4.11
CA MET A 47 -17.45 17.37 5.09
C MET A 47 -16.49 18.56 5.05
N CYS A 48 -15.95 18.89 3.87
CA CYS A 48 -14.95 19.98 3.75
C CYS A 48 -15.51 21.30 3.22
N THR A 49 -16.68 21.30 2.57
CA THR A 49 -17.33 22.49 1.97
C THR A 49 -16.53 23.24 0.87
N GLU A 50 -15.31 22.83 0.57
CA GLU A 50 -14.41 23.50 -0.39
C GLU A 50 -14.65 23.06 -1.84
N THR A 51 -14.65 21.75 -2.05
CA THR A 51 -14.76 21.14 -3.39
C THR A 51 -16.09 20.44 -3.57
N ASP A 52 -16.41 20.12 -4.82
CA ASP A 52 -17.65 19.44 -5.17
C ASP A 52 -17.66 18.00 -4.62
N GLU A 53 -18.80 17.60 -4.05
CA GLU A 53 -19.03 16.29 -3.46
C GLU A 53 -19.19 15.24 -4.56
N THR A 54 -18.08 14.74 -5.09
CA THR A 54 -18.05 13.58 -5.98
C THR A 54 -17.65 12.34 -5.19
N VAL A 55 -17.95 11.14 -5.69
CA VAL A 55 -17.46 9.89 -5.08
C VAL A 55 -15.93 9.91 -5.04
N ASN A 56 -15.29 10.39 -6.11
CA ASN A 56 -13.83 10.53 -6.17
C ASN A 56 -13.29 11.49 -5.10
N HIS A 57 -13.98 12.60 -4.86
CA HIS A 57 -13.61 13.51 -3.78
C HIS A 57 -13.77 12.85 -2.41
N LEU A 58 -14.90 12.19 -2.12
CA LEU A 58 -15.13 11.53 -0.83
C LEU A 58 -14.12 10.39 -0.57
N VAL A 59 -13.80 9.62 -1.60
CA VAL A 59 -12.93 8.44 -1.50
C VAL A 59 -11.44 8.80 -1.53
N ALA A 60 -11.02 9.83 -2.27
CA ALA A 60 -9.60 10.12 -2.49
C ALA A 60 -9.20 11.61 -2.45
N GLY A 61 -10.13 12.56 -2.36
CA GLY A 61 -9.84 14.00 -2.35
C GLY A 61 -10.17 14.80 -1.09
N CYS A 62 -11.00 14.28 -0.18
CA CYS A 62 -11.49 15.05 0.97
C CYS A 62 -10.47 15.10 2.11
N GLN A 63 -9.89 16.28 2.36
CA GLN A 63 -8.88 16.47 3.41
C GLN A 63 -9.40 16.12 4.81
N LYS A 64 -10.69 16.35 5.09
CA LYS A 64 -11.33 15.99 6.37
C LYS A 64 -11.41 14.48 6.57
N LEU A 65 -11.57 13.71 5.50
CA LEU A 65 -11.59 12.23 5.55
C LEU A 65 -10.19 11.63 5.40
N ALA A 66 -9.24 12.38 4.82
CA ALA A 66 -7.91 11.89 4.51
C ALA A 66 -7.13 11.43 5.75
N ALA A 67 -7.19 12.19 6.85
CA ALA A 67 -6.39 11.90 8.03
C ALA A 67 -6.74 10.56 8.72
N THR A 68 -8.02 10.16 8.69
CA THR A 68 -8.49 8.97 9.40
C THR A 68 -8.80 7.82 8.44
N GLU A 69 -9.76 8.02 7.54
CA GLU A 69 -10.29 6.98 6.67
C GLU A 69 -9.26 6.52 5.65
N TYR A 70 -8.36 7.39 5.19
CA TYR A 70 -7.38 7.00 4.17
C TYR A 70 -6.25 6.22 4.82
N LEU A 71 -5.78 6.66 5.99
CA LEU A 71 -4.76 5.94 6.75
C LEU A 71 -5.27 4.55 7.17
N GLU A 72 -6.52 4.44 7.62
CA GLU A 72 -7.09 3.15 8.01
C GLU A 72 -7.18 2.19 6.82
N ARG A 73 -7.67 2.65 5.65
CA ARG A 73 -7.71 1.82 4.44
C ARG A 73 -6.31 1.41 3.99
N HIS A 74 -5.36 2.34 4.03
CA HIS A 74 -3.96 2.08 3.69
C HIS A 74 -3.39 0.95 4.55
N ASN A 75 -3.56 1.07 5.87
CA ASN A 75 -3.06 0.08 6.82
C ASN A 75 -3.76 -1.27 6.65
N LYS A 76 -5.05 -1.30 6.33
CA LYS A 76 -5.79 -2.55 6.03
C LYS A 76 -5.25 -3.24 4.78
N VAL A 77 -5.00 -2.51 3.69
CA VAL A 77 -4.44 -3.07 2.45
C VAL A 77 -3.02 -3.59 2.70
N ALA A 78 -2.18 -2.81 3.36
CA ALA A 78 -0.83 -3.22 3.70
C ALA A 78 -0.84 -4.46 4.63
N ALA A 79 -1.72 -4.51 5.63
CA ALA A 79 -1.86 -5.67 6.52
C ALA A 79 -2.32 -6.93 5.76
N ALA A 80 -3.26 -6.78 4.82
CA ALA A 80 -3.69 -7.87 3.95
C ALA A 80 -2.54 -8.40 3.08
N LEU A 81 -1.71 -7.50 2.56
CA LEU A 81 -0.52 -7.87 1.79
C LEU A 81 0.52 -8.59 2.67
N HIS A 82 0.79 -8.07 3.86
CA HIS A 82 1.68 -8.70 4.83
C HIS A 82 1.22 -10.12 5.18
N LEU A 83 -0.09 -10.33 5.40
CA LEU A 83 -0.65 -11.67 5.63
C LEU A 83 -0.43 -12.61 4.42
N LYS A 84 -0.60 -12.11 3.19
CA LYS A 84 -0.30 -12.90 1.98
C LYS A 84 1.18 -13.26 1.88
N ILE A 85 2.08 -12.36 2.26
CA ILE A 85 3.53 -12.62 2.30
C ILE A 85 3.84 -13.70 3.34
N TYR A 86 3.25 -13.62 4.54
CA TYR A 86 3.41 -14.66 5.58
C TYR A 86 3.01 -16.04 5.06
N ARG A 87 1.85 -16.14 4.41
CA ARG A 87 1.37 -17.38 3.79
C ARG A 87 2.32 -17.91 2.72
N HIS A 88 2.84 -17.02 1.86
CA HIS A 88 3.78 -17.41 0.82
C HIS A 88 5.06 -18.04 1.39
N TYR A 89 5.53 -17.53 2.53
CA TYR A 89 6.71 -18.06 3.22
C TYR A 89 6.40 -19.17 4.24
N GLY A 90 5.15 -19.58 4.39
CA GLY A 90 4.74 -20.63 5.34
C GLY A 90 4.81 -20.21 6.81
N ILE A 91 4.81 -18.91 7.10
CA ILE A 91 4.82 -18.39 8.47
C ILE A 91 3.41 -18.55 9.05
N LEU A 92 3.30 -19.31 10.12
CA LEU A 92 2.03 -19.55 10.81
C LEU A 92 1.53 -18.26 11.46
N THR A 93 0.25 -17.96 11.25
CA THR A 93 -0.48 -16.93 11.97
C THR A 93 -1.80 -17.50 12.47
N ALA A 94 -2.21 -17.08 13.66
CA ALA A 94 -3.53 -17.43 14.19
C ALA A 94 -4.67 -16.78 13.38
N GLU A 95 -4.37 -15.68 12.68
CA GLU A 95 -5.35 -14.84 12.01
C GLU A 95 -5.52 -15.27 10.54
N GLN A 96 -6.65 -15.93 10.25
CA GLN A 96 -6.98 -16.38 8.88
C GLN A 96 -7.54 -15.26 8.00
N HIS A 97 -7.89 -14.11 8.58
CA HIS A 97 -8.59 -13.06 7.88
C HIS A 97 -7.80 -11.74 7.89
N PRO A 98 -7.65 -11.07 6.74
CA PRO A 98 -6.89 -9.81 6.65
C PRO A 98 -7.32 -8.71 7.62
N TRP A 99 -8.61 -8.62 7.96
CA TRP A 99 -9.15 -7.58 8.84
C TRP A 99 -8.87 -7.80 10.32
N LEU A 100 -8.49 -9.03 10.71
CA LEU A 100 -8.02 -9.34 12.07
C LEU A 100 -6.49 -9.30 12.14
N HIS A 101 -5.81 -9.34 11.00
CA HIS A 101 -4.36 -9.46 10.92
C HIS A 101 -3.64 -8.26 11.52
N ARG A 102 -2.78 -8.50 12.53
CA ARG A 102 -1.90 -7.46 13.10
C ARG A 102 -0.44 -7.71 12.72
N PRO A 103 0.13 -6.91 11.79
CA PRO A 103 1.52 -7.06 11.38
C PRO A 103 2.50 -6.89 12.55
N GLN A 104 3.48 -7.79 12.63
CA GLN A 104 4.61 -7.65 13.55
C GLN A 104 5.68 -6.78 12.89
N THR A 105 6.25 -5.83 13.65
CA THR A 105 7.28 -4.90 13.17
C THR A 105 8.50 -5.62 12.58
N VAL A 106 8.93 -6.72 13.20
CA VAL A 106 10.03 -7.56 12.72
C VAL A 106 9.63 -9.02 12.90
N ASN A 107 9.73 -9.79 11.83
CA ASN A 107 9.61 -11.24 11.88
C ASN A 107 10.77 -11.86 11.09
N GLU A 108 11.53 -12.74 11.73
CA GLU A 108 12.72 -13.32 11.15
C GLU A 108 12.72 -14.84 11.33
N THR A 109 12.98 -15.53 10.23
CA THR A 109 13.14 -16.98 10.15
C THR A 109 14.47 -17.30 9.47
N ASP A 110 14.82 -18.57 9.36
CA ASP A 110 16.00 -19.02 8.60
C ASP A 110 15.91 -18.67 7.10
N ARG A 111 14.69 -18.59 6.55
CA ARG A 111 14.45 -18.33 5.13
C ARG A 111 14.23 -16.86 4.80
N VAL A 112 13.48 -16.13 5.63
CA VAL A 112 13.03 -14.77 5.32
C VAL A 112 13.05 -13.87 6.55
N LYS A 113 13.35 -12.60 6.35
CA LYS A 113 13.14 -11.52 7.32
C LYS A 113 12.15 -10.52 6.74
N ILE A 114 11.03 -10.32 7.41
CA ILE A 114 9.96 -9.41 7.02
C ILE A 114 9.94 -8.26 8.04
N LEU A 115 10.02 -7.03 7.53
CA LEU A 115 9.99 -5.82 8.32
C LEU A 115 8.75 -5.02 7.96
N TRP A 116 7.96 -4.64 8.95
CA TRP A 116 6.77 -3.83 8.81
C TRP A 116 7.01 -2.45 9.43
N ASP A 117 6.75 -1.39 8.65
CA ASP A 117 6.85 0.01 9.09
C ASP A 117 8.18 0.30 9.84
N PHE A 118 9.25 -0.30 9.33
CA PHE A 118 10.57 -0.32 9.96
C PHE A 118 11.52 0.68 9.30
N GLU A 119 12.19 1.47 10.11
CA GLU A 119 13.14 2.47 9.63
C GLU A 119 14.52 1.86 9.40
N VAL A 120 14.97 1.84 8.15
CA VAL A 120 16.29 1.31 7.79
C VAL A 120 17.37 2.30 8.20
N ARG A 121 18.34 1.84 8.97
CA ARG A 121 19.55 2.61 9.28
C ARG A 121 20.52 2.55 8.09
N THR A 122 20.94 3.71 7.63
CA THR A 122 21.87 3.88 6.51
C THR A 122 22.98 4.84 6.91
N ASP A 123 24.17 4.66 6.33
CA ASP A 123 25.32 5.52 6.62
C ASP A 123 25.12 6.93 6.06
N LYS A 124 24.41 7.02 4.94
CA LYS A 124 23.97 8.30 4.37
C LYS A 124 22.62 8.71 4.95
N VAL A 125 22.45 10.02 5.15
CA VAL A 125 21.15 10.60 5.47
C VAL A 125 20.28 10.53 4.22
N ILE A 126 19.31 9.60 4.23
CA ILE A 126 18.26 9.49 3.21
C ILE A 126 16.92 9.78 3.86
N THR A 127 16.04 10.48 3.15
CA THR A 127 14.70 10.84 3.63
C THR A 127 13.74 9.65 3.60
N ALA A 128 13.76 8.88 2.51
CA ALA A 128 12.85 7.75 2.30
C ALA A 128 13.45 6.42 2.79
N ARG A 129 13.52 6.23 4.12
CA ARG A 129 14.08 5.03 4.76
C ARG A 129 13.08 4.12 5.47
N ARG A 130 11.79 4.46 5.44
CA ARG A 130 10.73 3.74 6.14
C ARG A 130 9.60 3.36 5.16
N PRO A 131 9.80 2.33 4.34
CA PRO A 131 8.73 1.75 3.52
C PRO A 131 7.74 0.96 4.40
N ASP A 132 6.55 0.67 3.87
CA ASP A 132 5.53 -0.09 4.59
C ASP A 132 5.98 -1.52 4.91
N ILE A 133 6.57 -2.20 3.92
CA ILE A 133 7.05 -3.58 4.08
C ILE A 133 8.40 -3.76 3.38
N ILE A 134 9.34 -4.42 4.07
CA ILE A 134 10.57 -4.95 3.48
C ILE A 134 10.59 -6.46 3.63
N VAL A 135 10.86 -7.17 2.54
CA VAL A 135 11.05 -8.62 2.57
C VAL A 135 12.48 -8.93 2.15
N VAL A 136 13.26 -9.49 3.05
CA VAL A 136 14.61 -10.00 2.79
C VAL A 136 14.52 -11.52 2.68
N ASP A 137 14.61 -12.03 1.46
CA ASP A 137 14.68 -13.46 1.18
C ASP A 137 16.13 -13.91 1.29
N LYS A 138 16.46 -14.70 2.32
CA LYS A 138 17.82 -15.15 2.60
C LYS A 138 18.28 -16.26 1.67
N GLN A 139 17.35 -17.01 1.09
CA GLN A 139 17.65 -18.11 0.16
C GLN A 139 17.89 -17.57 -1.25
N GLU A 140 16.94 -16.78 -1.76
CA GLU A 140 17.05 -16.15 -3.08
C GLU A 140 18.02 -14.96 -3.08
N LYS A 141 18.41 -14.51 -1.89
CA LYS A 141 19.26 -13.34 -1.68
C LYS A 141 18.66 -12.11 -2.38
N THR A 142 17.38 -11.86 -2.14
CA THR A 142 16.68 -10.71 -2.73
C THR A 142 16.07 -9.84 -1.64
N VAL A 143 15.93 -8.55 -1.93
CA VAL A 143 15.20 -7.61 -1.07
C VAL A 143 14.07 -6.98 -1.86
N LYS A 144 12.86 -7.08 -1.33
CA LYS A 144 11.69 -6.40 -1.89
C LYS A 144 11.32 -5.24 -0.98
N ILE A 145 11.28 -4.04 -1.55
CA ILE A 145 10.76 -2.84 -0.89
C ILE A 145 9.34 -2.66 -1.41
N ILE A 146 8.38 -2.62 -0.50
CA ILE A 146 6.96 -2.55 -0.84
C ILE A 146 6.36 -1.36 -0.11
N ASP A 147 5.69 -0.50 -0.87
CA ASP A 147 5.05 0.72 -0.39
C ASP A 147 3.67 0.78 -1.02
N VAL A 148 2.62 0.78 -0.19
CA VAL A 148 1.22 0.70 -0.58
C VAL A 148 0.70 2.10 -0.84
N GLU A 149 -0.12 2.28 -1.87
CA GLU A 149 -0.73 3.57 -2.18
C GLU A 149 -2.20 3.37 -2.52
N ILE A 150 -3.07 4.21 -1.94
CA ILE A 150 -4.49 4.25 -2.29
C ILE A 150 -4.75 5.52 -3.09
N THR A 151 -4.87 5.38 -4.41
CA THR A 151 -5.14 6.50 -5.31
C THR A 151 -6.25 6.19 -6.29
N LEU A 152 -6.75 7.22 -6.96
CA LEU A 152 -7.65 7.07 -8.10
C LEU A 152 -6.90 6.50 -9.30
N ASP A 153 -7.59 5.71 -10.12
CA ASP A 153 -7.03 5.02 -11.30
C ASP A 153 -6.18 5.91 -12.21
N LYS A 154 -6.65 7.14 -12.44
CA LYS A 154 -5.94 8.12 -13.27
C LYS A 154 -4.56 8.54 -12.74
N ASN A 155 -4.32 8.38 -11.43
CA ASN A 155 -3.09 8.82 -10.76
C ASN A 155 -2.09 7.67 -10.56
N ILE A 156 -2.50 6.41 -10.78
CA ILE A 156 -1.73 5.19 -10.57
C ILE A 156 -0.32 5.30 -11.15
N ARG A 157 -0.19 5.52 -12.46
CA ARG A 157 1.12 5.56 -13.14
C ARG A 157 2.05 6.66 -12.62
N GLY A 158 1.47 7.82 -12.28
CA GLY A 158 2.24 8.94 -11.73
C GLY A 158 2.78 8.59 -10.34
N LYS A 159 1.92 8.06 -9.47
CA LYS A 159 2.25 7.69 -8.10
C LYS A 159 3.25 6.54 -8.01
N GLU A 160 3.11 5.55 -8.89
CA GLU A 160 4.09 4.49 -9.04
C GLU A 160 5.48 5.03 -9.41
N THR A 161 5.55 5.92 -10.40
CA THR A 161 6.82 6.55 -10.82
C THR A 161 7.45 7.35 -9.68
N GLU A 162 6.65 8.15 -8.97
CA GLU A 162 7.08 8.91 -7.79
C GLU A 162 7.67 8.00 -6.71
N LYS A 163 7.01 6.88 -6.39
CA LYS A 163 7.47 5.93 -5.36
C LYS A 163 8.73 5.18 -5.78
N ILE A 164 8.82 4.76 -7.03
CA ILE A 164 10.03 4.12 -7.56
C ILE A 164 11.22 5.07 -7.45
N GLN A 165 11.03 6.35 -7.78
CA GLN A 165 12.08 7.38 -7.65
C GLN A 165 12.43 7.64 -6.19
N LYS A 166 11.41 7.78 -5.32
CA LYS A 166 11.55 8.02 -3.87
C LYS A 166 12.48 7.00 -3.19
N TYR A 167 12.38 5.72 -3.55
CA TYR A 167 13.15 4.65 -2.89
C TYR A 167 14.44 4.22 -3.64
N GLN A 168 14.89 4.95 -4.67
CA GLN A 168 16.15 4.61 -5.36
C GLN A 168 17.37 4.67 -4.43
N ASP A 169 17.47 5.69 -3.59
CA ASP A 169 18.60 5.83 -2.67
C ASP A 169 18.63 4.71 -1.63
N LEU A 170 17.47 4.39 -1.05
CA LEU A 170 17.35 3.26 -0.11
C LEU A 170 17.75 1.93 -0.77
N LYS A 171 17.32 1.73 -2.02
CA LYS A 171 17.71 0.56 -2.82
C LYS A 171 19.23 0.44 -2.95
N LEU A 172 19.93 1.53 -3.25
CA LEU A 172 21.39 1.53 -3.40
C LEU A 172 22.11 1.27 -2.07
N GLU A 173 21.62 1.85 -0.96
CA GLU A 173 22.20 1.63 0.37
C GLU A 173 22.03 0.16 0.81
N ILE A 174 20.86 -0.43 0.60
CA ILE A 174 20.63 -1.86 0.90
C ILE A 174 21.57 -2.77 0.09
N GLN A 175 21.81 -2.45 -1.18
CA GLN A 175 22.74 -3.21 -2.02
C GLN A 175 24.18 -3.16 -1.49
N LYS A 176 24.62 -2.01 -0.97
CA LYS A 176 25.96 -1.87 -0.38
C LYS A 176 26.10 -2.67 0.90
N LEU A 177 25.10 -2.59 1.79
CA LEU A 177 25.05 -3.36 3.03
C LEU A 177 25.14 -4.87 2.74
N GLY A 178 24.48 -5.35 1.68
CA GLY A 178 24.59 -6.74 1.21
C GLY A 178 25.97 -7.14 0.66
N CYS A 179 26.77 -6.18 0.18
CA CYS A 179 28.12 -6.41 -0.34
C CYS A 179 29.22 -6.36 0.73
N GLN A 180 29.02 -5.69 1.87
CA GLN A 180 30.05 -5.40 2.89
C GLN A 180 30.33 -6.53 3.90
N SER A 181 29.88 -7.75 3.66
CA SER A 181 30.00 -8.91 4.59
C SER A 181 31.42 -9.48 4.78
N ARG A 182 32.48 -8.65 4.76
CA ARG A 182 33.86 -9.09 5.04
C ARG A 182 34.57 -8.42 6.22
N CYS A 183 34.01 -7.41 6.87
CA CYS A 183 34.63 -6.83 8.06
C CYS A 183 33.56 -6.41 9.08
N ASP A 184 33.77 -6.87 10.31
CA ASP A 184 33.28 -6.35 11.58
C ASP A 184 31.96 -6.87 12.18
N THR A 185 32.17 -7.43 13.36
CA THR A 185 31.26 -7.98 14.36
C THR A 185 30.40 -6.91 15.03
N ASN A 186 29.18 -7.29 15.43
CA ASN A 186 28.21 -6.60 16.32
C ASN A 186 27.05 -5.74 15.73
N SER A 187 26.70 -5.88 14.45
CA SER A 187 25.35 -5.49 13.99
C SER A 187 24.77 -6.57 13.08
N ASP A 188 23.82 -7.32 13.62
CA ASP A 188 23.31 -8.57 13.07
C ASP A 188 22.43 -8.38 11.81
N TRP A 189 23.10 -8.06 10.70
CA TRP A 189 22.59 -8.17 9.34
C TRP A 189 23.35 -9.28 8.61
N GLY A 190 23.38 -10.47 9.20
CA GLY A 190 23.98 -11.65 8.60
C GLY A 190 23.14 -12.20 7.44
N THR A 191 23.30 -11.68 6.22
CA THR A 191 22.88 -12.40 5.01
C THR A 191 23.80 -12.08 3.83
N ARG A 192 24.43 -13.14 3.30
CA ARG A 192 25.45 -13.14 2.24
C ARG A 192 24.87 -12.68 0.89
N CYS A 193 25.42 -11.61 0.31
CA CYS A 193 25.34 -11.13 -1.08
C CYS A 193 23.92 -11.10 -1.70
N LEU A 194 23.17 -10.02 -1.50
CA LEU A 194 21.84 -9.81 -2.09
C LEU A 194 21.97 -9.39 -3.57
N ASN A 195 21.48 -10.23 -4.50
CA ASN A 195 21.69 -10.09 -5.94
C ASN A 195 20.63 -9.24 -6.66
N HIS A 196 19.48 -8.95 -6.03
CA HIS A 196 18.44 -8.15 -6.69
C HIS A 196 17.53 -7.46 -5.67
N SER A 197 17.38 -6.14 -5.84
CA SER A 197 16.39 -5.33 -5.13
C SER A 197 15.37 -4.74 -6.09
N SER A 198 14.11 -5.10 -5.87
CA SER A 198 12.96 -4.69 -6.68
C SER A 198 11.97 -3.94 -5.80
N VAL A 199 11.56 -2.76 -6.25
CA VAL A 199 10.47 -2.00 -5.65
C VAL A 199 9.18 -2.50 -6.28
N PHE A 200 8.24 -2.97 -5.47
CA PHE A 200 6.93 -3.40 -5.94
C PHE A 200 5.85 -2.47 -5.37
N SER A 201 5.11 -1.86 -6.28
CA SER A 201 3.81 -1.20 -6.06
C SER A 201 2.73 -2.25 -6.28
N THR A 202 1.94 -2.56 -5.25
CA THR A 202 0.73 -3.38 -5.40
C THR A 202 -0.49 -2.55 -4.99
N TRP A 203 -1.47 -2.54 -5.89
CA TRP A 203 -2.75 -1.85 -5.82
C TRP A 203 -3.79 -2.64 -5.02
#